data_AF-A0A8H4TFA3-F1
#
_entry.id   AF-A0A8H4TFA3-F1
#
_cell.length_a   1.000
_cell.length_b   1.000
_cell.length_c   1.000
_cell.angle_alpha   90.00
_cell.angle_beta   90.00
_cell.angle_gamma   90.00
#
_symmetry.space_group_name_H-M   'P 1'
#
loop_
_entity.id
_entity.type
_entity.pdbx_description
1 polymer ?
#
loop_
_entity_poly.entity_id
_entity_poly.type
_entity_poly.pdbx_seq_one_letter_code
_entity_poly.pdbx_strand_id
1 'polypeptide(L)'
;MATDATLEFYGILSQPWAGIQLKWKGLNIFHDTWLDKPAGLKRYLELEDVTELDYIVISHAHFDHLPGSDQLALRTGATIIANGEAIKCLRDAGVPEAQLIPVSGGERVPLFSKDILRKAAQGVIDRAPAPPTAPPMPHVKYATAAVHVWPSLHSLIPAITPHDLPEEFDTAERFTGEVTPYDCTLDITKLMQFGLFKMKEFLPMESMDPGTRAFADYVQDRQRHVMSHFDGGQLMYNFVADGKSILFNSHLGVYQGIAQCLTPKPTIAIMGVGGRANLDGRPFQGSAAEFLVKQAQWLGEPTSIYFCLNDESIIKPYRVEVTAAKDMLEQETAAKAINTELGKVYKLDI
;
A
#
# COMPACT_ATOMS: atom_id res chain seq x y z
N MET A 1 8.47 -19.38 -21.55
CA MET A 1 9.56 -19.05 -20.60
C MET A 1 8.90 -18.33 -19.44
N ALA A 2 9.08 -18.78 -18.20
CA ALA A 2 8.56 -18.04 -17.06
C ALA A 2 9.23 -16.67 -17.06
N THR A 3 8.45 -15.60 -17.16
CA THR A 3 8.96 -14.24 -17.01
C THR A 3 9.45 -14.07 -15.58
N ASP A 4 10.68 -13.59 -15.42
CA ASP A 4 11.26 -13.26 -14.12
C ASP A 4 10.29 -12.37 -13.33
N ALA A 5 10.23 -12.57 -12.02
CA ALA A 5 9.46 -11.71 -11.12
C ALA A 5 10.06 -10.29 -11.16
N THR A 6 9.22 -9.27 -11.35
CA THR A 6 9.68 -7.87 -11.40
C THR A 6 8.85 -6.97 -10.53
N LEU A 7 9.50 -5.96 -9.96
CA LEU A 7 8.92 -4.94 -9.11
C LEU A 7 9.29 -3.56 -9.65
N GLU A 8 8.31 -2.68 -9.81
CA GLU A 8 8.47 -1.31 -10.30
C GLU A 8 7.73 -0.34 -9.38
N PHE A 9 8.37 0.78 -9.04
CA PHE A 9 7.83 1.82 -8.16
C PHE A 9 7.51 3.06 -8.99
N TYR A 10 6.27 3.55 -8.95
CA TYR A 10 5.83 4.70 -9.77
C TYR A 10 5.58 5.97 -8.97
N GLY A 11 5.81 5.90 -7.68
CA GLY A 11 6.07 7.03 -6.81
C GLY A 11 5.09 7.16 -5.66
N ILE A 12 5.66 7.68 -4.59
CA ILE A 12 5.39 7.32 -3.22
C ILE A 12 5.98 8.49 -2.38
N LEU A 13 5.20 9.54 -2.04
CA LEU A 13 5.83 10.70 -1.35
C LEU A 13 6.43 10.33 0.02
N SER A 14 7.05 11.32 0.64
CA SER A 14 7.70 11.29 1.97
C SER A 14 6.75 11.40 3.17
N GLN A 15 5.46 11.21 2.90
CA GLN A 15 4.42 10.77 3.84
C GLN A 15 3.77 9.55 3.18
N PRO A 16 3.05 8.68 3.88
CA PRO A 16 3.11 7.26 3.58
C PRO A 16 2.24 6.77 2.40
N TRP A 17 2.61 7.03 1.14
CA TRP A 17 1.77 6.79 -0.04
C TRP A 17 2.32 5.80 -1.07
N ALA A 18 1.53 5.03 -1.84
CA ALA A 18 2.12 4.03 -2.76
C ALA A 18 1.45 3.82 -4.13
N GLY A 19 2.29 3.48 -5.11
CA GLY A 19 1.91 2.88 -6.39
C GLY A 19 3.01 1.93 -6.86
N ILE A 20 2.80 0.62 -6.70
CA ILE A 20 3.83 -0.40 -6.92
C ILE A 20 3.28 -1.48 -7.84
N GLN A 21 4.02 -1.81 -8.89
CA GLN A 21 3.64 -2.87 -9.82
C GLN A 21 4.51 -4.11 -9.60
N LEU A 22 3.84 -5.24 -9.38
CA LEU A 22 4.42 -6.57 -9.33
C LEU A 22 4.00 -7.35 -10.58
N LYS A 23 4.97 -7.89 -11.31
CA LYS A 23 4.73 -8.95 -12.29
C LYS A 23 5.31 -10.25 -11.77
N TRP A 24 4.46 -11.24 -11.52
CA TRP A 24 4.90 -12.53 -10.98
C TRP A 24 3.96 -13.66 -11.41
N LYS A 25 4.53 -14.81 -11.77
CA LYS A 25 3.79 -16.00 -12.25
C LYS A 25 2.84 -15.70 -13.43
N GLY A 26 3.18 -14.69 -14.25
CA GLY A 26 2.34 -14.26 -15.37
C GLY A 26 1.12 -13.42 -14.98
N LEU A 27 1.03 -12.99 -13.71
CA LEU A 27 0.06 -12.00 -13.25
C LEU A 27 0.72 -10.61 -13.22
N ASN A 28 -0.03 -9.60 -13.65
CA ASN A 28 0.28 -8.20 -13.44
C ASN A 28 -0.60 -7.64 -12.31
N ILE A 29 0.03 -7.09 -11.27
CA ILE A 29 -0.62 -6.70 -10.03
C ILE A 29 -0.16 -5.31 -9.63
N PHE A 30 -1.09 -4.42 -9.31
CA PHE A 30 -0.78 -3.16 -8.63
C PHE A 30 -1.07 -3.29 -7.13
N HIS A 31 -0.13 -2.82 -6.31
CA HIS A 31 -0.32 -2.56 -4.90
C HIS A 31 -0.38 -1.05 -4.71
N ASP A 32 -1.57 -0.56 -4.37
CA ASP A 32 -1.94 0.86 -4.39
C ASP A 32 -1.76 1.49 -5.80
N THR A 33 -2.50 2.56 -6.14
CA THR A 33 -2.61 3.02 -7.55
C THR A 33 -2.44 4.51 -7.75
N TRP A 34 -1.68 5.19 -6.89
CA TRP A 34 -1.53 6.64 -6.91
C TRP A 34 -0.62 7.16 -8.05
N LEU A 35 -1.08 6.97 -9.29
CA LEU A 35 -0.40 7.33 -10.53
C LEU A 35 -0.75 8.74 -11.01
N ASP A 36 -2.01 9.13 -10.85
CA ASP A 36 -2.45 10.50 -11.13
C ASP A 36 -2.26 11.35 -9.88
N LYS A 37 -1.18 12.14 -9.88
CA LYS A 37 -0.63 12.86 -8.74
C LYS A 37 -0.89 14.36 -8.84
N PRO A 38 -0.83 15.09 -7.70
CA PRO A 38 -0.83 16.55 -7.69
C PRO A 38 0.20 17.15 -8.65
N ALA A 39 -0.12 18.33 -9.19
CA ALA A 39 0.81 19.09 -10.03
C ALA A 39 2.14 19.35 -9.30
N GLY A 40 3.25 19.29 -10.05
CA GLY A 40 4.60 19.45 -9.50
C GLY A 40 5.29 18.13 -9.14
N LEU A 41 4.54 17.03 -9.03
CA LEU A 41 5.12 15.70 -8.85
C LEU A 41 5.38 15.01 -10.18
N LYS A 42 6.54 14.37 -10.29
CA LYS A 42 6.88 13.58 -11.47
C LYS A 42 6.03 12.31 -11.52
N ARG A 43 5.40 12.08 -12.67
CA ARG A 43 4.70 10.84 -13.01
C ARG A 43 5.63 9.99 -13.88
N TYR A 44 5.83 8.74 -13.46
CA TYR A 44 6.70 7.77 -14.15
C TYR A 44 5.92 6.78 -14.99
N LEU A 45 4.60 6.73 -14.79
CA LEU A 45 3.64 5.93 -15.52
C LEU A 45 2.32 6.70 -15.51
N GLU A 46 1.72 6.88 -16.68
CA GLU A 46 0.39 7.47 -16.80
C GLU A 46 -0.68 6.38 -16.66
N LEU A 47 -1.84 6.73 -16.12
CA LEU A 47 -2.98 5.80 -16.01
C LEU A 47 -3.35 5.20 -17.38
N GLU A 48 -3.19 6.00 -18.44
CA GLU A 48 -3.51 5.63 -19.82
C GLU A 48 -2.62 4.55 -20.40
N ASP A 49 -1.37 4.49 -19.94
CA ASP A 49 -0.38 3.54 -20.43
C ASP A 49 -0.57 2.14 -19.82
N VAL A 50 -1.39 2.02 -18.77
CA VAL A 50 -1.72 0.74 -18.15
C VAL A 50 -2.87 0.07 -18.91
N THR A 51 -2.53 -0.65 -19.99
CA THR A 51 -3.50 -1.34 -20.84
C THR A 51 -3.83 -2.75 -20.39
N GLU A 52 -2.95 -3.38 -19.60
CA GLU A 52 -3.12 -4.74 -19.10
C GLU A 52 -2.87 -4.79 -17.59
N LEU A 53 -3.86 -5.27 -16.84
CA LEU A 53 -3.76 -5.47 -15.39
C LEU A 53 -4.70 -6.58 -14.95
N ASP A 54 -4.25 -7.48 -14.07
CA ASP A 54 -5.07 -8.59 -13.58
C ASP A 54 -5.67 -8.28 -12.22
N TYR A 55 -4.86 -7.74 -11.30
CA TYR A 55 -5.28 -7.46 -9.93
C TYR A 55 -4.81 -6.09 -9.44
N ILE A 56 -5.61 -5.51 -8.56
CA ILE A 56 -5.24 -4.36 -7.74
C ILE A 56 -5.46 -4.77 -6.28
N VAL A 57 -4.47 -4.56 -5.43
CA VAL A 57 -4.63 -4.66 -3.97
C VAL A 57 -4.47 -3.28 -3.38
N ILE A 58 -5.35 -2.91 -2.45
CA ILE A 58 -5.33 -1.58 -1.80
C ILE A 58 -5.05 -1.75 -0.32
N SER A 59 -3.99 -1.12 0.17
CA SER A 59 -3.62 -1.13 1.59
C SER A 59 -4.71 -0.49 2.44
N HIS A 60 -5.18 0.71 2.07
CA HIS A 60 -6.30 1.41 2.70
C HIS A 60 -6.86 2.56 1.83
N ALA A 61 -7.90 3.25 2.30
CA ALA A 61 -8.74 4.12 1.45
C ALA A 61 -8.30 5.59 1.31
N HIS A 62 -7.13 6.01 1.80
CA HIS A 62 -6.72 7.42 1.71
C HIS A 62 -6.33 7.84 0.28
N PHE A 63 -6.11 9.15 0.11
CA PHE A 63 -5.96 9.87 -1.16
C PHE A 63 -4.77 9.46 -2.01
N ASP A 64 -3.92 8.63 -1.45
CA ASP A 64 -2.55 8.40 -1.85
C ASP A 64 -2.28 6.90 -2.05
N HIS A 65 -3.34 6.10 -1.87
CA HIS A 65 -3.39 4.67 -2.16
C HIS A 65 -4.54 4.33 -3.11
N LEU A 66 -5.73 4.90 -2.88
CA LEU A 66 -6.96 4.50 -3.56
C LEU A 66 -7.17 5.15 -4.95
N PRO A 67 -6.91 6.46 -5.16
CA PRO A 67 -7.25 7.08 -6.44
C PRO A 67 -6.60 6.40 -7.64
N GLY A 68 -7.35 6.34 -8.75
CA GLY A 68 -6.91 5.71 -10.00
C GLY A 68 -7.27 4.22 -10.11
N SER A 69 -7.52 3.54 -9.00
CA SER A 69 -7.88 2.11 -9.01
C SER A 69 -9.22 1.84 -9.69
N ASP A 70 -10.19 2.76 -9.54
CA ASP A 70 -11.47 2.76 -10.25
C ASP A 70 -11.26 2.82 -11.77
N GLN A 71 -10.45 3.77 -12.23
CA GLN A 71 -10.16 3.99 -13.64
C GLN A 71 -9.40 2.81 -14.25
N LEU A 72 -8.41 2.26 -13.53
CA LEU A 72 -7.65 1.10 -13.96
C LEU A 72 -8.53 -0.16 -14.03
N ALA A 73 -9.37 -0.41 -13.02
CA ALA A 73 -10.25 -1.57 -13.01
C ALA A 73 -11.29 -1.51 -14.13
N LEU A 74 -11.93 -0.35 -14.34
CA LEU A 74 -12.91 -0.16 -15.42
C LEU A 74 -12.28 -0.34 -16.81
N ARG A 75 -11.03 0.13 -16.98
CA ARG A 75 -10.29 0.04 -18.26
C ARG A 75 -9.81 -1.37 -18.58
N THR A 76 -9.27 -2.06 -17.58
CA THR A 76 -8.51 -3.31 -17.79
C THR A 76 -9.29 -4.58 -17.44
N GLY A 77 -10.40 -4.46 -16.69
CA GLY A 77 -11.10 -5.60 -16.10
C GLY A 77 -10.40 -6.20 -14.88
N ALA A 78 -9.41 -5.50 -14.28
CA ALA A 78 -8.69 -5.98 -13.10
C ALA A 78 -9.62 -6.20 -11.91
N THR A 79 -9.34 -7.23 -11.11
CA THR A 79 -10.05 -7.48 -9.84
C THR A 79 -9.38 -6.71 -8.71
N ILE A 80 -10.15 -5.93 -7.96
CA ILE A 80 -9.69 -5.18 -6.79
C ILE A 80 -9.96 -5.99 -5.52
N ILE A 81 -8.92 -6.15 -4.69
CA ILE A 81 -8.99 -6.73 -3.35
C ILE A 81 -8.66 -5.62 -2.35
N ALA A 82 -9.61 -5.27 -1.50
CA ALA A 82 -9.45 -4.12 -0.59
C ALA A 82 -10.37 -4.21 0.64
N ASN A 83 -10.12 -3.33 1.62
CA ASN A 83 -11.00 -3.21 2.79
C ASN A 83 -12.39 -2.68 2.43
N GLY A 84 -13.34 -2.81 3.36
CA GLY A 84 -14.74 -2.43 3.12
C GLY A 84 -14.95 -0.95 2.73
N GLU A 85 -14.14 -0.03 3.27
CA GLU A 85 -14.23 1.39 2.97
C GLU A 85 -13.79 1.69 1.53
N ALA A 86 -12.64 1.16 1.12
CA ALA A 86 -12.16 1.26 -0.25
C ALA A 86 -13.16 0.63 -1.24
N ILE A 87 -13.67 -0.57 -0.94
CA ILE A 87 -14.67 -1.23 -1.78
C ILE A 87 -15.96 -0.41 -1.89
N LYS A 88 -16.39 0.24 -0.81
CA LYS A 88 -17.55 1.14 -0.85
C LYS A 88 -17.29 2.32 -1.81
N CYS A 89 -16.16 3.01 -1.65
CA CYS A 89 -15.77 4.12 -2.53
C CYS A 89 -15.73 3.71 -4.01
N LEU A 90 -15.16 2.54 -4.31
CA LEU A 90 -15.02 2.02 -5.67
C LEU A 90 -16.36 1.59 -6.28
N ARG A 91 -17.24 1.00 -5.48
CA ARG A 91 -18.61 0.68 -5.90
C ARG A 91 -19.38 1.96 -6.27
N ASP A 92 -19.27 3.00 -5.44
CA ASP A 92 -19.91 4.29 -5.70
C ASP A 92 -19.33 4.97 -6.94
N ALA A 93 -18.05 4.72 -7.27
CA ALA A 93 -17.40 5.14 -8.51
C ALA A 93 -17.77 4.29 -9.74
N GLY A 94 -18.62 3.26 -9.59
CA GLY A 94 -19.14 2.47 -10.69
C GLY A 94 -18.31 1.24 -11.05
N VAL A 95 -17.31 0.84 -10.24
CA VAL A 95 -16.60 -0.43 -10.46
C VAL A 95 -17.58 -1.60 -10.29
N PRO A 96 -17.68 -2.52 -11.27
CA PRO A 96 -18.60 -3.66 -11.20
C PRO A 96 -18.36 -4.56 -9.99
N GLU A 97 -19.43 -5.03 -9.34
CA GLU A 97 -19.34 -5.91 -8.17
C GLU A 97 -18.52 -7.19 -8.43
N ALA A 98 -18.55 -7.72 -9.66
CA ALA A 98 -17.76 -8.89 -10.04
C ALA A 98 -16.24 -8.65 -10.04
N GLN A 99 -15.79 -7.40 -10.00
CA GLN A 99 -14.38 -7.02 -9.88
C GLN A 99 -14.00 -6.66 -8.43
N LEU A 100 -14.93 -6.65 -7.48
CA LEU A 100 -14.69 -6.18 -6.12
C LEU A 100 -14.66 -7.36 -5.14
N ILE A 101 -13.54 -7.55 -4.46
CA ILE A 101 -13.37 -8.55 -3.40
C ILE A 101 -13.12 -7.82 -2.07
N PRO A 102 -14.15 -7.67 -1.21
CA PRO A 102 -13.96 -7.12 0.12
C PRO A 102 -13.23 -8.10 1.03
N VAL A 103 -12.24 -7.60 1.77
CA VAL A 103 -11.42 -8.33 2.73
C VAL A 103 -11.25 -7.53 4.02
N SER A 104 -10.90 -8.18 5.13
CA SER A 104 -10.67 -7.54 6.43
C SER A 104 -9.34 -7.94 7.10
N GLY A 105 -8.60 -8.88 6.50
CA GLY A 105 -7.42 -9.47 7.09
C GLY A 105 -7.74 -10.82 7.72
N GLY A 106 -7.27 -11.89 7.08
CA GLY A 106 -7.56 -13.29 7.40
C GLY A 106 -7.91 -14.12 6.16
N GLU A 107 -8.26 -13.46 5.06
CA GLU A 107 -8.64 -14.11 3.81
C GLU A 107 -7.43 -14.67 3.06
N ARG A 108 -7.65 -15.80 2.37
CA ARG A 108 -6.70 -16.38 1.41
C ARG A 108 -7.38 -16.39 0.05
N VAL A 109 -7.03 -15.44 -0.80
CA VAL A 109 -7.69 -15.22 -2.08
C VAL A 109 -6.88 -15.91 -3.18
N PRO A 110 -7.44 -16.92 -3.88
CA PRO A 110 -6.78 -17.51 -5.03
C PRO A 110 -6.77 -16.54 -6.20
N LEU A 111 -5.63 -16.46 -6.91
CA LEU A 111 -5.43 -15.60 -8.06
C LEU A 111 -5.36 -16.46 -9.33
N PHE A 112 -6.02 -16.00 -10.38
CA PHE A 112 -6.18 -16.71 -11.65
C PHE A 112 -5.82 -15.79 -12.81
N SER A 113 -5.30 -16.36 -13.89
CA SER A 113 -5.16 -15.61 -15.14
C SER A 113 -6.53 -15.28 -15.74
N LYS A 114 -6.60 -14.22 -16.55
CA LYS A 114 -7.83 -13.85 -17.29
C LYS A 114 -8.37 -14.96 -18.18
N ASP A 115 -7.50 -15.79 -18.76
CA ASP A 115 -7.92 -16.95 -19.55
C ASP A 115 -8.66 -17.99 -18.71
N ILE A 116 -8.15 -18.27 -17.50
CA ILE A 116 -8.79 -19.22 -16.58
C ILE A 116 -10.13 -18.67 -16.07
N LEU A 117 -10.20 -17.38 -15.74
CA LEU A 117 -11.47 -16.71 -15.39
C LEU A 117 -12.50 -16.81 -16.54
N ARG A 118 -12.07 -16.54 -17.78
CA ARG A 118 -12.93 -16.65 -18.97
C ARG A 118 -13.43 -18.07 -19.19
N LYS A 119 -12.56 -19.07 -19.08
CA LYS A 119 -12.92 -20.49 -19.21
C LYS A 119 -13.92 -20.93 -18.14
N ALA A 120 -13.74 -20.48 -16.90
CA ALA A 120 -14.70 -20.74 -15.83
C ALA A 120 -16.05 -20.09 -16.15
N ALA A 121 -16.06 -18.82 -16.57
CA ALA A 121 -17.29 -18.13 -16.98
C ALA A 121 -18.04 -18.85 -18.11
N GLN A 122 -17.32 -19.40 -19.09
CA GLN A 122 -17.87 -20.21 -20.19
C GLN A 122 -18.31 -21.62 -19.78
N GLY A 123 -17.87 -22.12 -18.61
CA GLY A 123 -18.23 -23.46 -18.12
C GLY A 123 -17.45 -24.58 -18.79
N VAL A 124 -16.28 -24.27 -19.35
CA VAL A 124 -15.41 -25.24 -20.03
C VAL A 124 -14.37 -25.86 -19.09
N ILE A 125 -14.30 -25.39 -17.85
CA ILE A 125 -13.47 -25.96 -16.77
C ILE A 125 -14.27 -26.06 -15.48
N ASP A 126 -13.76 -26.84 -14.53
CA ASP A 126 -14.40 -27.01 -13.22
C ASP A 126 -14.46 -25.68 -12.46
N ARG A 127 -15.61 -25.42 -11.84
CA ARG A 127 -15.89 -24.23 -11.05
C ARG A 127 -15.80 -24.54 -9.56
N ALA A 128 -15.45 -23.53 -8.76
CA ALA A 128 -15.60 -23.61 -7.32
C ALA A 128 -17.09 -23.64 -6.93
N PRO A 129 -17.47 -24.32 -5.83
CA PRO A 129 -18.81 -24.18 -5.26
C PRO A 129 -19.07 -22.72 -4.89
N ALA A 130 -20.26 -22.22 -5.19
CA ALA A 130 -20.64 -20.84 -4.90
C ALA A 130 -22.12 -20.74 -4.52
N PRO A 131 -22.52 -19.74 -3.71
CA PRO A 131 -23.92 -19.45 -3.44
C PRO A 131 -24.72 -19.19 -4.73
N PRO A 132 -26.05 -19.34 -4.70
CA PRO A 132 -26.90 -18.86 -5.79
C PRO A 132 -26.56 -17.39 -6.12
N THR A 133 -26.57 -17.06 -7.41
CA THR A 133 -26.25 -15.72 -7.97
C THR A 133 -24.79 -15.24 -7.87
N ALA A 134 -23.90 -15.97 -7.20
CA ALA A 134 -22.47 -15.63 -7.22
C ALA A 134 -21.88 -15.83 -8.64
N PRO A 135 -20.95 -14.97 -9.09
CA PRO A 135 -20.30 -15.16 -10.38
C PRO A 135 -19.51 -16.48 -10.39
N PRO A 136 -19.46 -17.18 -11.53
CA PRO A 136 -18.76 -18.46 -11.65
C PRO A 136 -17.25 -18.26 -11.48
N MET A 137 -16.68 -18.82 -10.40
CA MET A 137 -15.25 -18.79 -10.14
C MET A 137 -14.58 -20.12 -10.52
N PRO A 138 -13.33 -20.12 -11.01
CA PRO A 138 -12.59 -21.35 -11.28
C PRO A 138 -12.35 -22.16 -10.00
N HIS A 139 -12.29 -23.50 -10.10
CA HIS A 139 -11.82 -24.33 -9.00
C HIS A 139 -10.37 -23.97 -8.62
N VAL A 140 -10.04 -23.98 -7.33
CA VAL A 140 -8.73 -23.53 -6.79
C VAL A 140 -7.51 -24.26 -7.39
N LYS A 141 -7.71 -25.48 -7.91
CA LYS A 141 -6.67 -26.24 -8.63
C LYS A 141 -6.10 -25.54 -9.86
N TYR A 142 -6.81 -24.51 -10.38
CA TYR A 142 -6.36 -23.69 -11.50
C TYR A 142 -5.71 -22.37 -11.06
N ALA A 143 -5.56 -22.13 -9.75
CA ALA A 143 -4.95 -20.91 -9.24
C ALA A 143 -3.48 -20.82 -9.65
N THR A 144 -3.09 -19.65 -10.12
CA THR A 144 -1.71 -19.31 -10.50
C THR A 144 -0.87 -18.94 -9.28
N ALA A 145 -1.50 -18.27 -8.32
CA ALA A 145 -0.93 -17.87 -7.03
C ALA A 145 -2.08 -17.69 -6.02
N ALA A 146 -1.76 -17.32 -4.79
CA ALA A 146 -2.72 -16.80 -3.84
C ALA A 146 -2.21 -15.50 -3.22
N VAL A 147 -3.08 -14.70 -2.65
CA VAL A 147 -2.71 -13.62 -1.73
C VAL A 147 -3.33 -13.91 -0.37
N HIS A 148 -2.49 -13.95 0.66
CA HIS A 148 -2.93 -14.02 2.05
C HIS A 148 -3.00 -12.59 2.58
N VAL A 149 -4.20 -12.15 2.92
CA VAL A 149 -4.47 -10.80 3.43
C VAL A 149 -4.37 -10.84 4.94
N TRP A 150 -3.70 -9.86 5.52
CA TRP A 150 -3.55 -9.73 6.97
C TRP A 150 -3.85 -8.30 7.41
N PRO A 151 -4.40 -8.11 8.63
CA PRO A 151 -4.53 -6.77 9.19
C PRO A 151 -3.13 -6.20 9.47
N SER A 152 -2.97 -4.91 9.19
CA SER A 152 -1.77 -4.12 9.50
C SER A 152 -2.19 -2.79 10.12
N LEU A 153 -1.25 -1.85 10.25
CA LEU A 153 -1.46 -0.56 10.90
C LEU A 153 -0.84 0.57 10.10
N HIS A 154 -1.58 1.68 10.02
CA HIS A 154 -1.08 2.95 9.50
C HIS A 154 0.04 3.49 10.39
N SER A 155 1.07 4.07 9.78
CA SER A 155 2.09 4.81 10.51
C SER A 155 1.45 6.00 11.23
N LEU A 156 1.98 6.38 12.39
CA LEU A 156 1.53 7.59 13.05
C LEU A 156 2.29 8.79 12.51
N ILE A 157 1.77 9.98 12.76
CA ILE A 157 2.42 11.23 12.41
C ILE A 157 2.83 11.90 13.73
N PRO A 158 4.10 12.30 13.90
CA PRO A 158 4.59 12.90 15.15
C PRO A 158 4.12 14.35 15.37
N ALA A 159 3.07 14.79 14.66
CA ALA A 159 2.57 16.17 14.64
C ALA A 159 1.04 16.20 14.60
N ILE A 160 0.45 17.23 15.21
CA ILE A 160 -1.01 17.47 15.20
C ILE A 160 -1.42 18.25 13.96
N THR A 161 -0.55 19.15 13.48
CA THR A 161 -0.79 19.93 12.26
C THR A 161 0.34 19.73 11.25
N PRO A 162 0.06 19.87 9.93
CA PRO A 162 1.10 19.77 8.90
C PRO A 162 2.22 20.81 9.05
N HIS A 163 1.99 21.91 9.77
CA HIS A 163 3.02 22.93 10.04
C HIS A 163 4.11 22.42 10.99
N ASP A 164 3.74 21.55 11.93
CA ASP A 164 4.65 21.01 12.95
C ASP A 164 5.44 19.80 12.42
N LEU A 165 5.21 19.39 11.17
CA LEU A 165 5.96 18.32 10.54
C LEU A 165 7.41 18.77 10.29
N PRO A 166 8.39 17.89 10.57
CA PRO A 166 9.76 18.17 10.17
C PRO A 166 9.84 18.27 8.64
N GLU A 167 10.88 18.94 8.15
CA GLU A 167 11.11 19.02 6.69
C GLU A 167 11.50 17.67 6.10
N GLU A 168 12.04 16.78 6.92
CA GLU A 168 12.51 15.45 6.58
C GLU A 168 12.15 14.51 7.71
N PHE A 169 11.72 13.29 7.37
CA PHE A 169 11.69 12.20 8.35
C PHE A 169 13.02 11.46 8.33
N ASP A 170 13.84 11.64 9.37
CA ASP A 170 15.05 10.86 9.56
C ASP A 170 14.72 9.53 10.27
N THR A 171 15.01 8.41 9.62
CA THR A 171 14.77 7.08 10.20
C THR A 171 15.61 6.78 11.44
N ALA A 172 16.66 7.55 11.72
CA ALA A 172 17.44 7.52 12.96
C ALA A 172 16.75 8.25 14.12
N GLU A 173 15.85 9.19 13.84
CA GLU A 173 15.20 10.02 14.84
C GLU A 173 14.39 9.13 15.81
N ARG A 174 14.65 9.30 17.10
CA ARG A 174 13.97 8.53 18.16
C ARG A 174 12.81 9.34 18.71
N PHE A 175 11.60 8.81 18.55
CA PHE A 175 10.43 9.33 19.24
C PHE A 175 10.33 8.67 20.61
N THR A 176 10.64 9.42 21.67
CA THR A 176 10.55 8.98 23.06
C THR A 176 9.80 10.00 23.89
N GLY A 177 9.12 9.57 24.94
CA GLY A 177 8.43 10.47 25.87
C GLY A 177 7.02 10.02 26.20
N GLU A 178 6.25 10.93 26.79
CA GLU A 178 4.88 10.65 27.20
C GLU A 178 4.01 10.35 25.97
N VAL A 179 3.37 9.19 26.00
CA VAL A 179 2.31 8.79 25.08
C VAL A 179 1.08 8.51 25.91
N THR A 180 -0.05 9.07 25.51
CA THR A 180 -1.30 8.83 26.21
C THR A 180 -1.83 7.44 25.86
N PRO A 181 -2.66 6.83 26.72
CA PRO A 181 -3.36 5.59 26.38
C PRO A 181 -4.30 5.71 25.16
N TYR A 182 -4.51 6.92 24.64
CA TYR A 182 -5.44 7.21 23.55
C TYR A 182 -4.76 7.51 22.22
N ASP A 183 -3.43 7.73 22.20
CA ASP A 183 -2.69 8.01 20.97
C ASP A 183 -2.80 6.80 20.02
N CYS A 184 -3.36 7.03 18.82
CA CYS A 184 -3.61 5.96 17.84
C CYS A 184 -3.97 6.50 16.45
N THR A 185 -4.34 5.60 15.54
CA THR A 185 -4.76 5.93 14.17
C THR A 185 -6.02 6.79 14.09
N LEU A 186 -6.76 6.99 15.19
CA LEU A 186 -7.84 7.96 15.24
C LEU A 186 -7.33 9.39 14.95
N ASP A 187 -6.11 9.69 15.37
CA ASP A 187 -5.49 11.00 15.14
C ASP A 187 -5.21 11.21 13.65
N ILE A 188 -4.82 10.14 12.94
CA ILE A 188 -4.67 10.16 11.47
C ILE A 188 -6.03 10.39 10.81
N THR A 189 -7.08 9.67 11.22
CA THR A 189 -8.43 9.87 10.65
C THR A 189 -8.90 11.32 10.84
N LYS A 190 -8.67 11.90 12.02
CA LYS A 190 -9.01 13.30 12.30
C LYS A 190 -8.18 14.27 11.47
N LEU A 191 -6.86 14.03 11.35
CA LEU A 191 -5.97 14.83 10.51
C LEU A 191 -6.43 14.82 9.05
N MET A 192 -6.82 13.65 8.52
CA MET A 192 -7.36 13.54 7.17
C MET A 192 -8.68 14.30 7.03
N GLN A 193 -9.63 14.05 7.95
CA GLN A 193 -10.99 14.58 7.87
C GLN A 193 -11.10 16.09 8.09
N PHE A 194 -10.34 16.61 9.06
CA PHE A 194 -10.46 17.99 9.52
C PHE A 194 -9.24 18.85 9.16
N GLY A 195 -8.11 18.23 8.81
CA GLY A 195 -6.91 18.90 8.34
C GLY A 195 -6.79 18.83 6.81
N LEU A 196 -6.15 17.76 6.30
CA LEU A 196 -5.70 17.70 4.90
C LEU A 196 -6.86 17.87 3.90
N PHE A 197 -8.01 17.22 4.10
CA PHE A 197 -9.13 17.36 3.14
C PHE A 197 -9.84 18.70 3.21
N LYS A 198 -9.61 19.48 4.27
CA LYS A 198 -10.24 20.78 4.50
C LYS A 198 -9.27 21.96 4.41
N MET A 199 -8.05 21.76 3.89
CA MET A 199 -7.03 22.81 3.90
C MET A 199 -7.51 24.15 3.34
N LYS A 200 -8.25 24.19 2.22
CA LYS A 200 -8.74 25.48 1.70
C LYS A 200 -9.85 26.13 2.53
N GLU A 201 -10.44 25.44 3.50
CA GLU A 201 -11.41 26.04 4.43
C GLU A 201 -10.72 26.91 5.50
N PHE A 202 -9.49 26.57 5.90
CA PHE A 202 -8.80 27.26 7.00
C PHE A 202 -7.45 27.88 6.63
N LEU A 203 -6.89 27.54 5.45
CA LEU A 203 -5.65 28.12 4.94
C LEU A 203 -5.98 28.98 3.71
N PRO A 204 -5.84 30.31 3.77
CA PRO A 204 -6.05 31.19 2.63
C PRO A 204 -5.16 30.80 1.44
N MET A 205 -5.71 30.90 0.23
CA MET A 205 -4.97 30.62 -1.00
C MET A 205 -3.68 31.44 -1.09
N GLU A 206 -3.63 32.67 -0.58
CA GLU A 206 -2.45 33.53 -0.63
C GLU A 206 -1.31 33.07 0.29
N SER A 207 -1.61 32.28 1.33
CA SER A 207 -0.63 31.74 2.26
C SER A 207 -0.12 30.34 1.90
N MET A 208 -0.63 29.74 0.82
CA MET A 208 -0.18 28.44 0.33
C MET A 208 1.01 28.59 -0.62
N ASP A 209 2.13 27.95 -0.28
CA ASP A 209 3.20 27.70 -1.25
C ASP A 209 2.67 26.85 -2.44
N PRO A 210 3.38 26.83 -3.58
CA PRO A 210 2.90 26.12 -4.76
C PRO A 210 2.60 24.64 -4.54
N GLY A 211 3.38 23.94 -3.71
CA GLY A 211 3.21 22.53 -3.42
C GLY A 211 1.97 22.28 -2.55
N THR A 212 1.81 23.05 -1.48
CA THR A 212 0.61 23.01 -0.64
C THR A 212 -0.66 23.30 -1.44
N ARG A 213 -0.61 24.27 -2.37
CA ARG A 213 -1.74 24.59 -3.25
C ARG A 213 -2.09 23.43 -4.17
N ALA A 214 -1.09 22.86 -4.86
CA ALA A 214 -1.30 21.73 -5.77
C ALA A 214 -1.86 20.51 -5.03
N PHE A 215 -1.38 20.26 -3.81
CA PHE A 215 -1.92 19.21 -2.95
C PHE A 215 -3.37 19.49 -2.53
N ALA A 216 -3.68 20.72 -2.12
CA ALA A 216 -5.02 21.13 -1.73
C ALA A 216 -6.02 21.08 -2.90
N ASP A 217 -5.59 21.39 -4.12
CA ASP A 217 -6.40 21.20 -5.33
C ASP A 217 -6.70 19.72 -5.57
N TYR A 218 -5.70 18.86 -5.43
CA TYR A 218 -5.82 17.41 -5.63
C TYR A 218 -6.84 16.76 -4.68
N VAL A 219 -6.69 16.95 -3.37
CA VAL A 219 -7.57 16.28 -2.38
C VAL A 219 -9.00 16.80 -2.38
N GLN A 220 -9.25 17.95 -3.03
CA GLN A 220 -10.59 18.51 -3.17
C GLN A 220 -11.33 18.05 -4.42
N ASP A 221 -10.63 17.59 -5.45
CA ASP A 221 -11.26 17.01 -6.63
C ASP A 221 -11.72 15.57 -6.34
N ARG A 222 -12.78 15.47 -5.54
CA ARG A 222 -13.41 14.20 -5.14
C ARG A 222 -14.26 13.56 -6.23
N GLN A 223 -14.47 14.28 -7.34
CA GLN A 223 -15.10 13.72 -8.53
C GLN A 223 -14.11 12.90 -9.34
N ARG A 224 -12.87 13.39 -9.47
CA ARG A 224 -11.79 12.68 -10.16
C ARG A 224 -11.08 11.66 -9.29
N HIS A 225 -10.85 11.98 -8.01
CA HIS A 225 -10.03 11.18 -7.12
C HIS A 225 -10.86 10.49 -6.05
N VAL A 226 -11.08 9.19 -6.25
CA VAL A 226 -11.81 8.30 -5.34
C VAL A 226 -10.93 8.00 -4.12
N MET A 227 -11.38 8.45 -2.93
CA MET A 227 -10.66 8.32 -1.66
C MET A 227 -11.64 8.42 -0.49
N SER A 228 -11.16 8.17 0.73
CA SER A 228 -11.85 8.43 2.00
C SER A 228 -10.91 9.10 3.01
N HIS A 229 -11.47 9.75 4.01
CA HIS A 229 -10.71 10.29 5.16
C HIS A 229 -10.53 9.23 6.24
N PHE A 230 -11.41 8.22 6.25
CA PHE A 230 -11.28 7.05 7.08
C PHE A 230 -10.51 5.99 6.28
N ASP A 231 -9.47 5.42 6.86
CA ASP A 231 -8.63 4.45 6.15
C ASP A 231 -9.38 3.13 5.87
N GLY A 232 -10.36 2.78 6.72
CA GLY A 232 -11.06 1.49 6.70
C GLY A 232 -10.28 0.35 7.35
N GLY A 233 -9.14 0.66 7.98
CA GLY A 233 -8.14 -0.29 8.47
C GLY A 233 -7.13 -0.69 7.40
N GLN A 234 -5.85 -0.60 7.75
CA GLN A 234 -4.77 -0.99 6.84
C GLN A 234 -4.64 -2.51 6.71
N LEU A 235 -4.36 -2.95 5.49
CA LEU A 235 -4.07 -4.33 5.16
C LEU A 235 -2.63 -4.48 4.67
N MET A 236 -2.06 -5.67 4.91
CA MET A 236 -0.85 -6.13 4.25
C MET A 236 -1.16 -7.39 3.43
N TYR A 237 -0.46 -7.53 2.31
CA TYR A 237 -0.74 -8.55 1.30
C TYR A 237 0.49 -9.44 1.12
N ASN A 238 0.39 -10.70 1.49
CA ASN A 238 1.44 -11.68 1.25
C ASN A 238 1.09 -12.57 0.06
N PHE A 239 1.68 -12.28 -1.10
CA PHE A 239 1.49 -13.09 -2.31
C PHE A 239 2.29 -14.39 -2.20
N VAL A 240 1.66 -15.52 -2.50
CA VAL A 240 2.23 -16.86 -2.29
C VAL A 240 2.09 -17.71 -3.56
N ALA A 241 3.19 -18.31 -3.97
CA ALA A 241 3.24 -19.32 -5.02
C ALA A 241 4.51 -20.17 -4.87
N ASP A 242 4.41 -21.47 -5.16
CA ASP A 242 5.55 -22.41 -5.19
C ASP A 242 6.46 -22.38 -3.94
N GLY A 243 5.85 -22.21 -2.75
CA GLY A 243 6.57 -22.17 -1.47
C GLY A 243 7.31 -20.85 -1.19
N LYS A 244 7.14 -19.84 -2.05
CA LYS A 244 7.75 -18.51 -1.94
C LYS A 244 6.70 -17.46 -1.67
N SER A 245 7.10 -16.33 -1.08
CA SER A 245 6.17 -15.23 -0.87
C SER A 245 6.76 -13.82 -0.89
N ILE A 246 5.92 -12.86 -1.31
CA ILE A 246 6.21 -11.43 -1.43
C ILE A 246 5.20 -10.68 -0.57
N LEU A 247 5.67 -10.01 0.49
CA LEU A 247 4.81 -9.21 1.37
C LEU A 247 4.83 -7.74 0.97
N PHE A 248 3.67 -7.12 0.90
CA PHE A 248 3.50 -5.66 0.90
C PHE A 248 2.93 -5.21 2.23
N ASN A 249 3.68 -4.39 2.97
CA ASN A 249 3.18 -3.62 4.11
C ASN A 249 3.49 -2.14 3.89
N SER A 250 2.51 -1.40 3.34
CA SER A 250 2.75 -0.02 2.88
C SER A 250 3.23 0.89 3.99
N HIS A 251 2.81 0.75 5.24
CA HIS A 251 3.20 1.68 6.31
C HIS A 251 4.13 1.07 7.34
N LEU A 252 4.79 1.97 8.06
CA LEU A 252 5.56 1.68 9.26
C LEU A 252 4.62 1.36 10.46
N GLY A 253 3.90 0.26 10.37
CA GLY A 253 3.02 -0.19 11.44
C GLY A 253 2.65 -1.66 11.29
N VAL A 254 2.53 -2.36 12.42
CA VAL A 254 2.12 -3.77 12.45
C VAL A 254 1.62 -4.19 13.83
N TYR A 255 0.75 -5.20 13.85
CA TYR A 255 0.50 -5.96 15.07
C TYR A 255 1.61 -7.00 15.26
N GLN A 256 2.30 -6.99 16.39
CA GLN A 256 3.42 -7.91 16.66
C GLN A 256 2.99 -9.37 16.50
N GLY A 257 1.85 -9.74 17.10
CA GLY A 257 1.34 -11.10 17.02
C GLY A 257 1.04 -11.55 15.59
N ILE A 258 0.55 -10.64 14.74
CA ILE A 258 0.29 -10.95 13.33
C ILE A 258 1.60 -11.10 12.56
N ALA A 259 2.57 -10.19 12.72
CA ALA A 259 3.87 -10.31 12.07
C ALA A 259 4.56 -11.64 12.43
N GLN A 260 4.49 -12.04 13.71
CA GLN A 260 5.06 -13.28 14.23
C GLN A 260 4.31 -14.53 13.76
N CYS A 261 2.99 -14.49 13.62
CA CYS A 261 2.18 -15.65 13.20
C CYS A 261 1.98 -15.76 11.67
N LEU A 262 2.24 -14.70 10.91
CA LEU A 262 2.07 -14.68 9.46
C LEU A 262 2.82 -15.86 8.83
N THR A 263 2.08 -16.65 8.03
CA THR A 263 2.59 -17.82 7.33
C THR A 263 2.01 -17.93 5.90
N PRO A 264 2.83 -18.26 4.88
CA PRO A 264 4.29 -18.47 4.97
C PRO A 264 5.03 -17.16 5.25
N LYS A 265 6.23 -17.24 5.85
CA LYS A 265 7.08 -16.07 6.04
C LYS A 265 7.52 -15.50 4.68
N PRO A 266 7.52 -14.17 4.50
CA PRO A 266 7.96 -13.54 3.26
C PRO A 266 9.39 -13.91 2.91
N THR A 267 9.61 -14.31 1.66
CA THR A 267 10.96 -14.36 1.08
C THR A 267 11.45 -12.95 0.81
N ILE A 268 10.56 -12.09 0.29
CA ILE A 268 10.82 -10.69 0.00
C ILE A 268 9.75 -9.85 0.70
N ALA A 269 10.14 -8.70 1.26
CA ALA A 269 9.21 -7.75 1.83
C ALA A 269 9.38 -6.36 1.19
N ILE A 270 8.25 -5.70 0.96
CA ILE A 270 8.16 -4.29 0.62
C ILE A 270 7.59 -3.61 1.86
N MET A 271 8.35 -2.70 2.46
CA MET A 271 8.03 -2.10 3.75
C MET A 271 8.07 -0.58 3.71
N GLY A 272 7.03 0.04 4.26
CA GLY A 272 6.98 1.47 4.51
C GLY A 272 7.98 1.92 5.55
N VAL A 273 8.71 3.01 5.26
CA VAL A 273 9.72 3.54 6.18
C VAL A 273 9.40 4.95 6.70
N GLY A 274 8.38 5.61 6.16
CA GLY A 274 7.98 6.97 6.54
C GLY A 274 7.05 7.05 7.75
N GLY A 275 7.26 8.09 8.57
CA GLY A 275 6.43 8.44 9.72
C GLY A 275 6.89 7.81 11.04
N ARG A 276 6.02 7.88 12.06
CA ARG A 276 6.25 7.30 13.39
C ARG A 276 5.71 5.89 13.44
N ALA A 277 6.51 4.94 13.90
CA ALA A 277 6.13 3.53 13.97
C ALA A 277 4.88 3.29 14.84
N ASN A 278 3.99 2.44 14.34
CA ASN A 278 2.76 2.02 15.04
C ASN A 278 2.84 0.53 15.43
N LEU A 279 3.04 0.26 16.72
CA LEU A 279 3.12 -1.08 17.28
C LEU A 279 1.84 -1.39 18.06
N ASP A 280 1.08 -2.38 17.61
CA ASP A 280 -0.14 -2.85 18.29
C ASP A 280 -1.16 -1.71 18.55
N GLY A 281 -1.21 -0.73 17.65
CA GLY A 281 -2.11 0.41 17.70
C GLY A 281 -1.59 1.59 18.54
N ARG A 282 -0.34 1.54 19.00
CA ARG A 282 0.29 2.57 19.83
C ARG A 282 1.59 3.11 19.20
N PRO A 283 1.94 4.38 19.47
CA PRO A 283 3.22 4.92 19.02
C PRO A 283 4.39 4.15 19.63
N PHE A 284 5.24 3.59 18.77
CA PHE A 284 6.45 2.92 19.18
C PHE A 284 7.43 3.90 19.85
N GLN A 285 8.11 3.42 20.89
CA GLN A 285 9.11 4.18 21.63
C GLN A 285 10.50 3.81 21.08
N GLY A 286 10.99 4.60 20.13
CA GLY A 286 12.22 4.31 19.40
C GLY A 286 12.23 5.00 18.03
N SER A 287 13.18 4.60 17.19
CA SER A 287 13.27 5.09 15.82
C SER A 287 12.57 4.17 14.81
N ALA A 288 12.36 4.69 13.59
CA ALA A 288 11.86 3.88 12.48
C ALA A 288 12.84 2.75 12.12
N ALA A 289 14.15 3.01 12.15
CA ALA A 289 15.19 2.01 11.92
C ALA A 289 15.08 0.83 12.91
N GLU A 290 14.98 1.09 14.21
CA GLU A 290 14.82 0.05 15.23
C GLU A 290 13.54 -0.76 15.03
N PHE A 291 12.45 -0.09 14.64
CA PHE A 291 11.18 -0.76 14.39
C PHE A 291 11.22 -1.66 13.15
N LEU A 292 11.87 -1.22 12.08
CA LEU A 292 12.04 -2.02 10.87
C LEU A 292 12.85 -3.29 11.12
N VAL A 293 13.91 -3.22 11.95
CA VAL A 293 14.66 -4.43 12.39
C VAL A 293 13.74 -5.42 13.11
N LYS A 294 12.94 -4.94 14.06
CA LYS A 294 11.97 -5.79 14.77
C LYS A 294 10.97 -6.43 13.81
N GLN A 295 10.41 -5.65 12.88
CA GLN A 295 9.50 -6.16 11.87
C GLN A 295 10.16 -7.23 11.01
N ALA A 296 11.37 -7.00 10.51
CA ALA A 296 12.13 -7.97 9.72
C ALA A 296 12.35 -9.29 10.49
N GLN A 297 12.76 -9.22 11.76
CA GLN A 297 12.92 -10.38 12.63
C GLN A 297 11.61 -11.14 12.84
N TRP A 298 10.50 -10.44 13.13
CA TRP A 298 9.18 -11.07 13.28
C TRP A 298 8.69 -11.71 11.98
N LEU A 299 9.03 -11.13 10.84
CA LEU A 299 8.73 -11.64 9.51
C LEU A 299 9.68 -12.77 9.06
N GLY A 300 10.56 -13.25 9.94
CA GLY A 300 11.45 -14.37 9.65
C GLY A 300 12.62 -14.01 8.74
N GLU A 301 13.07 -12.75 8.81
CA GLU A 301 14.23 -12.21 8.10
C GLU A 301 14.17 -12.44 6.57
N PRO A 302 13.31 -11.70 5.86
CA PRO A 302 13.24 -11.74 4.40
C PRO A 302 14.63 -11.56 3.78
N THR A 303 14.92 -12.23 2.66
CA THR A 303 16.23 -12.13 2.00
C THR A 303 16.51 -10.72 1.50
N SER A 304 15.46 -10.00 1.10
CA SER A 304 15.53 -8.60 0.71
C SER A 304 14.31 -7.82 1.18
N ILE A 305 14.57 -6.57 1.56
CA ILE A 305 13.58 -5.59 1.97
C ILE A 305 13.70 -4.40 1.04
N TYR A 306 12.62 -4.12 0.30
CA TYR A 306 12.51 -2.94 -0.54
C TYR A 306 11.77 -1.88 0.25
N PHE A 307 12.38 -0.70 0.38
CA PHE A 307 11.70 0.41 1.01
C PHE A 307 10.61 0.95 0.09
N CYS A 308 9.54 1.39 0.72
CA CYS A 308 8.57 2.28 0.12
C CYS A 308 8.28 3.39 1.13
N LEU A 309 7.55 4.39 0.71
CA LEU A 309 7.25 5.62 1.44
C LEU A 309 8.45 6.54 1.68
N ASN A 310 9.34 6.66 0.70
CA ASN A 310 10.59 7.39 0.86
C ASN A 310 11.00 8.28 -0.32
N ASP A 311 10.08 8.63 -1.23
CA ASP A 311 10.40 9.58 -2.30
C ASP A 311 10.19 11.04 -1.87
N GLU A 312 10.51 11.97 -2.78
CA GLU A 312 10.30 13.40 -2.59
C GLU A 312 8.80 13.78 -2.56
N SER A 313 8.45 14.72 -1.70
CA SER A 313 7.11 15.30 -1.56
C SER A 313 7.09 16.77 -1.95
N ILE A 314 5.91 17.26 -2.33
CA ILE A 314 5.64 18.69 -2.55
C ILE A 314 5.13 19.41 -1.30
N ILE A 315 4.84 18.67 -0.23
CA ILE A 315 4.45 19.20 1.09
C ILE A 315 5.33 18.58 2.18
N LYS A 316 5.51 19.26 3.31
CA LYS A 316 6.30 18.71 4.43
C LYS A 316 5.71 17.39 4.93
N PRO A 317 6.57 16.43 5.31
CA PRO A 317 8.01 16.33 5.08
C PRO A 317 8.30 16.09 3.60
N TYR A 318 9.37 16.70 3.11
CA TYR A 318 9.76 16.69 1.71
C TYR A 318 10.57 15.46 1.30
N ARG A 319 11.14 14.71 2.26
CA ARG A 319 11.86 13.45 2.02
C ARG A 319 11.91 12.59 3.28
N VAL A 320 12.24 11.31 3.10
CA VAL A 320 12.56 10.39 4.21
C VAL A 320 14.01 9.97 4.07
N GLU A 321 14.80 10.17 5.11
CA GLU A 321 16.20 9.77 5.13
C GLU A 321 16.37 8.35 5.69
N VAL A 322 16.80 7.44 4.81
CA VAL A 322 16.71 6.00 5.02
C VAL A 322 18.05 5.31 5.32
N THR A 323 19.17 6.05 5.36
CA THR A 323 20.50 5.45 5.58
C THR A 323 20.55 4.69 6.90
N ALA A 324 20.03 5.27 7.99
CA ALA A 324 20.04 4.60 9.29
C ALA A 324 19.18 3.32 9.30
N ALA A 325 18.00 3.34 8.69
CA ALA A 325 17.18 2.13 8.53
C ALA A 325 17.88 1.05 7.71
N LYS A 326 18.52 1.44 6.59
CA LYS A 326 19.28 0.53 5.74
C LYS A 326 20.43 -0.12 6.49
N ASP A 327 21.30 0.69 7.11
CA ASP A 327 22.51 0.23 7.79
C ASP A 327 22.15 -0.70 8.96
N MET A 328 21.14 -0.33 9.76
CA MET A 328 20.72 -1.13 10.91
C MET A 328 20.08 -2.46 10.50
N LEU A 329 19.26 -2.48 9.43
CA LEU A 329 18.70 -3.72 8.90
C LEU A 329 19.78 -4.68 8.41
N GLU A 330 20.77 -4.19 7.65
CA GLU A 330 21.86 -5.01 7.12
C GLU A 330 22.86 -5.45 8.20
N GLN A 331 22.93 -4.72 9.31
CA GLN A 331 23.76 -5.09 10.46
C GLN A 331 23.09 -6.12 11.38
N GLU A 332 21.77 -6.00 11.62
CA GLU A 332 21.05 -6.77 12.65
C GLU A 332 20.19 -7.92 12.10
N THR A 333 20.11 -8.08 10.78
CA THR A 333 19.33 -9.15 10.14
C THR A 333 20.07 -9.73 8.93
N ALA A 334 19.62 -10.88 8.42
CA ALA A 334 20.13 -11.43 7.16
C ALA A 334 19.62 -10.69 5.90
N ALA A 335 18.74 -9.69 6.04
CA ALA A 335 18.08 -9.04 4.92
C ALA A 335 19.00 -8.03 4.22
N LYS A 336 18.95 -8.00 2.89
CA LYS A 336 19.47 -6.89 2.10
C LYS A 336 18.43 -5.76 2.03
N ALA A 337 18.78 -4.58 2.52
CA ALA A 337 17.88 -3.42 2.47
C ALA A 337 18.13 -2.57 1.20
N ILE A 338 17.07 -2.28 0.47
CA ILE A 338 17.12 -1.65 -0.85
C ILE A 338 16.36 -0.33 -0.80
N ASN A 339 17.10 0.77 -0.90
CA ASN A 339 16.50 2.07 -1.20
C ASN A 339 16.04 2.06 -2.66
N THR A 340 14.74 2.25 -2.87
CA THR A 340 14.10 2.11 -4.18
C THR A 340 14.18 3.40 -4.99
N GLU A 341 14.19 3.26 -6.31
CA GLU A 341 14.21 4.35 -7.28
C GLU A 341 12.96 4.27 -8.16
N LEU A 342 12.37 5.41 -8.45
CA LEU A 342 11.17 5.48 -9.27
C LEU A 342 11.43 5.21 -10.75
N GLY A 343 10.53 4.43 -11.36
CA GLY A 343 10.62 3.96 -12.74
C GLY A 343 11.71 2.92 -12.98
N LYS A 344 12.40 2.45 -11.94
CA LYS A 344 13.40 1.39 -12.04
C LYS A 344 12.74 0.01 -11.91
N VAL A 345 13.11 -0.89 -12.82
CA VAL A 345 12.71 -2.29 -12.78
C VAL A 345 13.66 -3.09 -11.92
N TYR A 346 13.14 -3.66 -10.84
CA TYR A 346 13.87 -4.59 -9.98
C TYR A 346 13.50 -6.02 -10.34
N LYS A 347 14.51 -6.86 -10.61
CA LYS A 347 14.31 -8.31 -10.69
C LYS A 347 14.31 -8.89 -9.29
N LEU A 348 13.30 -9.68 -8.98
CA LEU A 348 13.17 -10.33 -7.68
C LEU A 348 13.79 -11.73 -7.74
N ASP A 349 14.67 -12.03 -6.79
CA ASP A 349 15.23 -13.37 -6.59
C ASP A 349 14.27 -14.20 -5.75
N ILE A 350 13.25 -14.77 -6.40
CA ILE A 350 12.14 -15.49 -5.75
C ILE A 350 11.88 -16.88 -6.29
#